data_AF-A0A956ZP58-F1
#
_entry.id   AF-A0A956ZP58-F1
#
_cell.length_a   1.000
_cell.length_b   1.000
_cell.length_c   1.000
_cell.angle_alpha   90.00
_cell.angle_beta   90.00
_cell.angle_gamma   90.00
#
_symmetry.space_group_name_H-M   'P 1'
#
loop_
_entity.id
_entity.type
_entity.pdbx_description
1 polymer ?
#
loop_
_entity_poly.entity_id
_entity_poly.type
_entity_poly.pdbx_seq_one_letter_code
_entity_poly.pdbx_strand_id
1 'polypeptide(L)'
;MTKHITVPANLAQACREFNSRRYYECHETLEEIWQEEEGDVRDLYKGLIQIAAAFVHITRGNDRGARRLLGTGASYLEPYRSERTLGINVDEICRAASAALAVVESAGSLAVPTDPARVPVYRFDPTGLAAQAIHWRAWGFDREGAPLTMPIQVPDEG
;
A
#
# COMPACT_ATOMS: atom_id res chain seq x y z
N MET A 1 21.69 -7.36 1.82
CA MET A 1 21.35 -8.80 2.04
C MET A 1 20.42 -9.32 0.94
N THR A 2 20.52 -10.61 0.54
CA THR A 2 19.52 -11.23 -0.35
C THR A 2 18.33 -11.74 0.47
N LYS A 3 17.12 -11.26 0.17
CA LYS A 3 15.86 -11.70 0.78
C LYS A 3 15.05 -12.48 -0.27
N HIS A 4 14.30 -13.48 0.16
CA HIS A 4 13.36 -14.21 -0.70
C HIS A 4 11.93 -13.86 -0.30
N ILE A 5 11.15 -13.37 -1.26
CA ILE A 5 9.78 -12.90 -1.01
C ILE A 5 8.80 -13.53 -1.99
N THR A 6 7.51 -13.44 -1.65
CA THR A 6 6.42 -13.62 -2.63
C THR A 6 5.53 -12.39 -2.53
N VAL A 7 4.99 -11.93 -3.66
CA VAL A 7 4.04 -10.80 -3.68
C VAL A 7 2.88 -10.98 -2.69
N PRO A 8 2.15 -12.12 -2.65
CA PRO A 8 1.05 -12.26 -1.69
C PRO A 8 1.50 -12.25 -0.22
N ALA A 9 2.67 -12.82 0.11
CA ALA A 9 3.16 -12.79 1.49
C ALA A 9 3.50 -11.36 1.93
N ASN A 10 4.16 -10.58 1.06
CA ASN A 10 4.49 -9.19 1.32
C ASN A 10 3.24 -8.30 1.40
N LEU A 11 2.26 -8.47 0.50
CA LEU A 11 0.98 -7.75 0.59
C LEU A 11 0.23 -8.07 1.87
N ALA A 12 0.15 -9.34 2.26
CA ALA A 12 -0.47 -9.74 3.52
C ALA A 12 0.28 -9.17 4.75
N GLN A 13 1.62 -9.10 4.70
CA GLN A 13 2.44 -8.50 5.75
C GLN A 13 2.22 -6.99 5.85
N ALA A 14 2.25 -6.27 4.72
CA ALA A 14 1.97 -4.84 4.65
C ALA A 14 0.58 -4.51 5.23
N CYS A 15 -0.43 -5.34 4.93
CA CYS A 15 -1.76 -5.20 5.53
C CYS A 15 -1.72 -5.33 7.06
N ARG A 16 -1.00 -6.33 7.60
CA ARG A 16 -0.84 -6.50 9.05
C ARG A 16 -0.11 -5.33 9.69
N GLU A 17 0.93 -4.82 9.05
CA GLU A 17 1.73 -3.68 9.52
C GLU A 17 0.91 -2.40 9.57
N PHE A 18 0.25 -2.05 8.45
CA PHE A 18 -0.61 -0.87 8.39
C PHE A 18 -1.70 -0.91 9.47
N ASN A 19 -2.41 -2.04 9.56
CA ASN A 19 -3.51 -2.20 10.53
C ASN A 19 -3.01 -2.21 11.99
N SER A 20 -1.73 -2.53 12.21
CA SER A 20 -1.07 -2.42 13.52
C SER A 20 -0.43 -1.05 13.77
N ARG A 21 -0.67 -0.06 12.89
CA ARG A 21 -0.07 1.28 12.93
C ARG A 21 1.46 1.31 12.76
N ARG A 22 2.04 0.21 12.26
CA ARG A 22 3.45 0.11 11.84
C ARG A 22 3.59 0.64 10.41
N TYR A 23 3.34 1.94 10.24
CA TYR A 23 3.20 2.55 8.92
C TYR A 23 4.53 2.64 8.16
N TYR A 24 5.65 2.80 8.89
CA TYR A 24 6.98 2.82 8.29
C TYR A 24 7.35 1.43 7.78
N GLU A 25 7.11 0.39 8.56
CA GLU A 25 7.36 -0.99 8.18
C GLU A 25 6.48 -1.42 7.00
N CYS A 26 5.20 -0.98 6.99
CA CYS A 26 4.33 -1.18 5.84
C CYS A 26 4.89 -0.52 4.56
N HIS A 27 5.44 0.70 4.68
CA HIS A 27 6.11 1.39 3.58
C HIS A 27 7.28 0.55 3.03
N GLU A 28 8.18 0.11 3.90
CA GLU A 28 9.35 -0.70 3.49
C GLU A 28 8.93 -2.03 2.84
N THR A 29 7.98 -2.76 3.45
CA THR A 29 7.49 -4.04 2.92
C THR A 29 6.86 -3.90 1.52
N LEU A 30 6.16 -2.80 1.26
CA LEU A 30 5.60 -2.50 -0.06
C LEU A 30 6.66 -2.03 -1.04
N GLU A 31 7.65 -1.26 -0.58
CA GLU A 31 8.78 -0.80 -1.40
C GLU A 31 9.57 -1.98 -1.97
N GLU A 32 9.77 -3.05 -1.19
CA GLU A 32 10.40 -4.28 -1.66
C GLU A 32 9.76 -4.89 -2.92
N ILE A 33 8.43 -4.83 -3.04
CA ILE A 33 7.73 -5.30 -4.25
C ILE A 33 7.79 -4.21 -5.34
N TRP A 34 7.55 -2.96 -4.96
CA TRP A 34 7.49 -1.83 -5.88
C TRP A 34 8.79 -1.64 -6.65
N GLN A 35 9.96 -1.84 -6.02
CA GLN A 35 11.26 -1.69 -6.67
C GLN A 35 11.39 -2.62 -7.88
N GLU A 36 10.92 -3.86 -7.76
CA GLU A 36 11.01 -4.91 -8.78
C GLU A 36 9.88 -4.85 -9.83
N GLU A 37 8.74 -4.25 -9.51
CA GLU A 37 7.59 -4.19 -10.43
C GLU A 37 7.80 -3.15 -11.54
N GLU A 38 7.92 -3.58 -12.79
CA GLU A 38 8.07 -2.68 -13.95
C GLU A 38 6.77 -2.47 -14.74
N GLY A 39 5.71 -3.23 -14.44
CA GLY A 39 4.46 -3.25 -15.16
C GLY A 39 3.43 -2.23 -14.69
N ASP A 40 2.23 -2.33 -15.26
CA ASP A 40 1.14 -1.37 -15.05
C ASP A 40 0.66 -1.33 -13.59
N VAL A 41 0.90 -2.37 -12.80
CA VAL A 41 0.52 -2.41 -11.37
C VAL A 41 1.56 -1.75 -10.46
N ARG A 42 2.66 -1.22 -11.00
CA ARG A 42 3.65 -0.47 -10.21
C ARG A 42 3.03 0.73 -9.48
N ASP A 43 2.11 1.43 -10.15
CA ASP A 43 1.46 2.61 -9.58
C ASP A 43 0.46 2.25 -8.46
N LEU A 44 -0.09 1.03 -8.43
CA LEU A 44 -0.84 0.51 -7.29
C LEU A 44 0.04 0.53 -6.03
N TYR A 45 1.21 -0.12 -6.09
CA TYR A 45 2.12 -0.17 -4.95
C TYR A 45 2.58 1.22 -4.54
N LYS A 46 2.90 2.08 -5.52
CA LYS A 46 3.27 3.48 -5.26
C LYS A 46 2.17 4.25 -4.51
N GLY A 47 0.91 4.04 -4.88
CA GLY A 47 -0.23 4.59 -4.17
C GLY A 47 -0.29 4.12 -2.72
N LEU A 48 -0.21 2.81 -2.48
CA LEU A 48 -0.22 2.22 -1.13
C LEU A 48 0.96 2.72 -0.27
N ILE A 49 2.16 2.76 -0.82
CA ILE A 49 3.38 3.29 -0.19
C ILE A 49 3.17 4.74 0.24
N GLN A 50 2.59 5.58 -0.62
CA GLN A 50 2.32 6.98 -0.28
C GLN A 50 1.27 7.12 0.82
N ILE A 51 0.22 6.29 0.82
CA ILE A 51 -0.74 6.29 1.93
C ILE A 51 -0.05 5.87 3.23
N ALA A 52 0.77 4.81 3.25
CA ALA A 52 1.57 4.42 4.42
C ALA A 52 2.48 5.57 4.91
N ALA A 53 3.23 6.20 4.02
CA ALA A 53 4.06 7.35 4.33
C ALA A 53 3.23 8.55 4.86
N ALA A 54 2.04 8.79 4.30
CA ALA A 54 1.16 9.85 4.80
C ALA A 54 0.78 9.62 6.27
N PHE A 55 0.50 8.37 6.66
CA PHE A 55 0.21 8.03 8.05
C PHE A 55 1.44 8.15 8.95
N VAL A 56 2.67 7.90 8.46
CA VAL A 56 3.90 8.29 9.18
C VAL A 56 3.93 9.80 9.43
N HIS A 57 3.64 10.62 8.41
CA HIS A 57 3.60 12.08 8.56
C HIS A 57 2.54 12.54 9.57
N ILE A 58 1.35 11.93 9.55
CA ILE A 58 0.29 12.18 10.54
C ILE A 58 0.80 11.91 11.96
N THR A 59 1.46 10.77 12.20
CA THR A 59 1.97 10.46 13.56
C THR A 59 3.05 11.42 14.05
N ARG A 60 3.72 12.11 13.12
CA ARG A 60 4.74 13.14 13.39
C ARG A 60 4.18 14.57 13.42
N GLY A 61 2.87 14.76 13.27
CA GLY A 61 2.25 16.09 13.22
C GLY A 61 2.62 16.91 11.97
N ASN A 62 3.03 16.24 10.88
CA ASN A 62 3.39 16.90 9.63
C ASN A 62 2.19 16.89 8.65
N ASP A 63 1.23 17.76 8.91
CA ASP A 63 -0.03 17.87 8.15
C ASP A 63 0.22 18.18 6.67
N ARG A 64 1.22 19.02 6.36
CA ARG A 64 1.56 19.37 4.98
C ARG A 64 2.03 18.14 4.19
N GLY A 65 2.88 17.32 4.80
CA GLY A 65 3.35 16.07 4.21
C GLY A 65 2.23 15.06 4.06
N ALA A 66 1.42 14.88 5.11
CA ALA A 66 0.26 14.00 5.11
C ALA A 66 -0.74 14.36 4.00
N ARG A 67 -1.16 15.63 3.92
CA ARG A 67 -2.12 16.12 2.91
C ARG A 67 -1.64 15.86 1.49
N ARG A 68 -0.36 16.16 1.21
CA ARG A 68 0.24 15.91 -0.10
C ARG A 68 0.17 14.42 -0.45
N LEU A 69 0.64 13.55 0.45
CA LEU A 69 0.78 12.12 0.17
C LEU A 69 -0.57 11.39 0.15
N LEU A 70 -1.54 11.78 0.97
CA LEU A 70 -2.91 11.25 0.87
C LEU A 70 -3.53 11.58 -0.49
N GLY A 71 -3.39 12.83 -0.95
CA GLY A 71 -3.90 13.25 -2.25
C GLY A 71 -3.21 12.54 -3.42
N THR A 72 -1.88 12.55 -3.45
CA THR A 72 -1.13 11.91 -4.55
C THR A 72 -1.26 10.38 -4.52
N GLY A 73 -1.27 9.76 -3.34
CA GLY A 73 -1.47 8.33 -3.17
C GLY A 73 -2.84 7.89 -3.68
N ALA A 74 -3.91 8.62 -3.33
CA ALA A 74 -5.25 8.34 -3.84
C ALA A 74 -5.33 8.48 -5.38
N SER A 75 -4.67 9.49 -5.96
CA SER A 75 -4.62 9.64 -7.43
C SER A 75 -3.94 8.46 -8.12
N TYR A 76 -2.87 7.91 -7.55
CA TYR A 76 -2.24 6.69 -8.08
C TYR A 76 -3.16 5.48 -8.00
N LEU A 77 -3.99 5.38 -6.96
CA LEU A 77 -4.88 4.26 -6.76
C LEU A 77 -6.16 4.30 -7.62
N GLU A 78 -6.51 5.47 -8.17
CA GLU A 78 -7.76 5.68 -8.92
C GLU A 78 -8.01 4.66 -10.05
N PRO A 79 -7.01 4.31 -10.91
CA PRO A 79 -7.21 3.33 -11.99
C PRO A 79 -7.51 1.90 -11.51
N TYR A 80 -7.18 1.57 -10.25
CA TYR A 80 -7.29 0.23 -9.67
C TYR A 80 -8.51 0.06 -8.76
N ARG A 81 -9.39 1.06 -8.73
CA ARG A 81 -10.63 1.08 -7.93
C ARG A 81 -11.73 0.15 -8.41
N SER A 82 -11.59 -0.46 -9.59
CA SER A 82 -12.44 -1.59 -9.96
C SER A 82 -12.31 -2.70 -8.90
N GLU A 83 -13.07 -3.79 -9.04
CA GLU A 83 -12.95 -4.91 -8.09
C GLU A 83 -11.49 -5.26 -7.74
N ARG A 84 -11.27 -5.87 -6.56
CA ARG A 84 -9.95 -6.10 -5.93
C ARG A 84 -8.78 -6.23 -6.92
N THR A 85 -7.74 -5.44 -6.72
CA THR A 85 -6.50 -5.49 -7.50
C THR A 85 -5.41 -6.17 -6.67
N LEU A 86 -4.89 -7.30 -7.17
CA LEU A 86 -3.92 -8.15 -6.46
C LEU A 86 -4.34 -8.49 -5.02
N GLY A 87 -5.62 -8.78 -4.83
CA GLY A 87 -6.21 -9.10 -3.53
C GLY A 87 -6.41 -7.91 -2.60
N ILE A 88 -6.11 -6.68 -3.03
CA ILE A 88 -6.29 -5.45 -2.26
C ILE A 88 -7.62 -4.78 -2.62
N ASN A 89 -8.39 -4.39 -1.61
CA ASN A 89 -9.60 -3.58 -1.78
C ASN A 89 -9.25 -2.10 -1.91
N VAL A 90 -8.91 -1.68 -3.13
CA VAL A 90 -8.43 -0.32 -3.42
C VAL A 90 -9.51 0.73 -3.16
N ASP A 91 -10.77 0.45 -3.52
CA ASP A 91 -11.87 1.39 -3.30
C ASP A 91 -12.06 1.74 -1.80
N GLU A 92 -11.97 0.74 -0.91
CA GLU A 92 -12.06 0.96 0.53
C GLU A 92 -10.89 1.82 1.04
N ILE A 93 -9.67 1.55 0.57
CA ILE A 93 -8.48 2.34 0.93
C ILE A 93 -8.63 3.79 0.47
N CYS A 94 -9.05 4.01 -0.78
CA CYS A 94 -9.24 5.36 -1.31
C CYS A 94 -10.31 6.13 -0.55
N ARG A 95 -11.46 5.50 -0.23
CA ARG A 95 -12.51 6.14 0.57
C ARG A 95 -12.00 6.56 1.96
N ALA A 96 -11.27 5.69 2.63
CA ALA A 96 -10.70 5.99 3.94
C ALA A 96 -9.59 7.06 3.86
N ALA A 97 -8.75 7.03 2.82
CA ALA A 97 -7.73 8.04 2.59
C ALA A 97 -8.34 9.44 2.33
N SER A 98 -9.42 9.52 1.55
CA SER A 98 -10.17 10.77 1.36
C SER A 98 -10.78 11.28 2.67
N ALA A 99 -11.32 10.39 3.51
CA ALA A 99 -11.85 10.77 4.82
C ALA A 99 -10.74 11.29 5.76
N ALA A 100 -9.57 10.64 5.77
CA ALA A 100 -8.40 11.10 6.50
C ALA A 100 -7.91 12.47 6.00
N LEU A 101 -7.89 12.68 4.69
CA LEU A 101 -7.50 13.95 4.06
C LEU A 101 -8.40 15.10 4.52
N ALA A 102 -9.72 14.89 4.51
CA ALA A 102 -10.68 15.89 4.97
C ALA A 102 -10.47 16.26 6.47
N VAL A 103 -10.03 15.32 7.31
CA VAL A 103 -9.68 15.61 8.71
C VAL A 103 -8.42 16.46 8.79
N VAL A 104 -7.36 16.07 8.08
CA VAL A 104 -6.09 16.84 8.07
C VAL A 104 -6.34 18.27 7.59
N GLU A 105 -7.24 18.47 6.64
CA GLU A 105 -7.59 19.80 6.12
C GLU A 105 -8.47 20.63 7.07
N SER A 106 -9.34 19.99 7.86
CA SER A 106 -10.26 20.69 8.77
C SER A 106 -9.71 20.91 10.18
N ALA A 107 -8.81 20.05 10.66
CA ALA A 107 -8.46 19.99 12.08
C ALA A 107 -7.35 20.95 12.51
N GLY A 108 -6.67 21.65 11.61
CA GLY A 108 -5.64 22.65 11.93
C GLY A 108 -4.65 22.19 13.02
N SER A 109 -3.58 21.51 12.62
CA SER A 109 -2.33 21.27 13.37
C SER A 109 -2.21 20.05 14.30
N LEU A 110 -3.25 19.32 14.75
CA LEU A 110 -3.01 18.25 15.75
C LEU A 110 -3.89 16.99 15.72
N ALA A 111 -4.78 16.80 14.74
CA ALA A 111 -5.58 15.58 14.71
C ALA A 111 -4.85 14.45 13.98
N VAL A 112 -4.10 13.63 14.72
CA VAL A 112 -4.01 12.21 14.35
C VAL A 112 -5.45 11.71 14.24
N PRO A 113 -5.89 11.06 13.13
CA PRO A 113 -7.14 10.33 13.12
C PRO A 113 -7.03 9.21 14.16
N THR A 114 -7.39 9.51 15.41
CA THR A 114 -7.46 8.54 16.51
C THR A 114 -8.71 7.70 16.38
N ASP A 115 -9.71 8.22 15.66
CA ASP A 115 -10.91 7.52 15.22
C ASP A 115 -10.53 6.41 14.22
N PRO A 116 -10.67 5.13 14.62
CA PRO A 116 -10.40 3.99 13.75
C PRO A 116 -11.24 4.00 12.46
N ALA A 117 -12.40 4.66 12.46
CA ALA A 117 -13.24 4.79 11.26
C ALA A 117 -12.61 5.68 10.17
N ARG A 118 -11.54 6.41 10.50
CA ARG A 118 -10.86 7.36 9.61
C ARG A 118 -9.43 6.95 9.27
N VAL A 119 -9.06 5.72 9.65
CA VAL A 119 -7.80 5.08 9.28
C VAL A 119 -8.15 3.98 8.26
N PRO A 120 -7.50 3.94 7.08
CA PRO A 120 -7.68 2.84 6.15
C PRO A 120 -7.44 1.49 6.82
N VAL A 121 -8.29 0.52 6.52
CA VAL A 121 -8.04 -0.87 6.89
C VAL A 121 -7.58 -1.58 5.63
N TYR A 122 -6.34 -2.06 5.65
CA TYR A 122 -5.80 -2.82 4.55
C TYR A 122 -6.27 -4.27 4.70
N ARG A 123 -7.03 -4.76 3.71
CA ARG A 123 -7.46 -6.16 3.64
C ARG A 123 -6.84 -6.82 2.44
N PHE A 124 -6.22 -7.97 2.69
CA PHE A 124 -5.74 -8.87 1.66
C PHE A 124 -6.66 -10.08 1.56
N ASP A 125 -7.22 -10.29 0.38
CA ASP A 125 -8.00 -11.48 0.03
C ASP A 125 -7.40 -12.12 -1.23
N PRO A 126 -6.76 -13.30 -1.14
CA PRO A 126 -6.12 -13.94 -2.28
C PRO A 126 -7.11 -14.57 -3.28
N THR A 127 -8.41 -14.47 -3.04
CA THR A 127 -9.44 -15.00 -3.96
C THR A 127 -9.32 -14.33 -5.33
N GLY A 128 -9.10 -15.14 -6.36
CA GLY A 128 -8.93 -14.67 -7.75
C GLY A 128 -7.56 -14.06 -8.04
N LEU A 129 -6.60 -14.14 -7.11
CA LEU A 129 -5.28 -13.52 -7.27
C LEU A 129 -4.56 -13.96 -8.54
N ALA A 130 -4.62 -15.24 -8.93
CA ALA A 130 -3.97 -15.72 -10.15
C ALA A 130 -4.49 -15.01 -11.41
N ALA A 131 -5.81 -14.86 -11.54
CA ALA A 131 -6.41 -14.16 -12.67
C ALA A 131 -6.05 -12.65 -12.67
N GLN A 132 -6.02 -12.03 -11.49
CA GLN A 132 -5.60 -10.62 -11.35
C GLN A 132 -4.12 -10.45 -11.71
N ALA A 133 -3.24 -11.35 -11.26
CA ALA A 133 -1.81 -11.32 -11.55
C ALA A 133 -1.54 -11.44 -13.06
N ILE A 134 -2.26 -12.36 -13.74
CA ILE A 134 -2.19 -12.49 -15.21
C ILE A 134 -2.68 -11.21 -15.89
N HIS A 135 -3.84 -10.69 -15.48
CA HIS A 135 -4.46 -9.50 -16.07
C HIS A 135 -3.51 -8.29 -16.01
N TRP A 136 -2.88 -8.08 -14.85
CA TRP A 136 -1.98 -6.96 -14.61
C TRP A 136 -0.53 -7.25 -15.01
N ARG A 137 -0.23 -8.47 -15.46
CA ARG A 137 1.15 -8.95 -15.72
C ARG A 137 2.09 -8.66 -14.55
N ALA A 138 1.58 -8.86 -13.33
CA ALA A 138 2.30 -8.51 -12.11
C ALA A 138 3.60 -9.33 -11.99
N TRP A 139 4.65 -8.67 -11.52
CA TRP A 139 5.91 -9.32 -11.20
C TRP A 139 5.73 -10.36 -10.07
N GLY A 140 6.58 -11.38 -10.04
CA GLY A 140 6.57 -12.40 -8.98
C GLY A 140 5.47 -13.45 -9.13
N PHE A 141 4.93 -13.63 -10.33
CA PHE A 141 4.00 -14.71 -10.68
C PHE A 141 4.47 -15.41 -11.97
N ASP A 142 4.12 -16.68 -12.14
CA ASP A 142 4.30 -17.40 -13.41
C ASP A 142 3.20 -17.08 -14.44
N ARG A 143 3.21 -17.77 -15.58
CA ARG A 143 2.25 -17.53 -16.67
C ARG A 143 0.82 -17.97 -16.31
N GLU A 144 0.70 -18.87 -15.35
CA GLU A 144 -0.54 -19.39 -14.81
C GLU A 144 -1.04 -18.56 -13.61
N GLY A 145 -0.29 -17.51 -13.22
CA GLY A 145 -0.63 -16.62 -12.12
C GLY A 145 -0.31 -17.22 -10.74
N ALA A 146 0.49 -18.28 -10.66
CA ALA A 146 0.94 -18.83 -9.39
C ALA A 146 2.08 -17.95 -8.82
N PRO A 147 2.07 -17.63 -7.51
CA PRO A 147 3.13 -16.84 -6.89
C PRO A 147 4.48 -17.54 -6.95
N LEU A 148 5.51 -16.80 -7.34
CA LEU A 148 6.90 -17.23 -7.34
C LEU A 148 7.61 -16.71 -6.10
N THR A 149 8.57 -17.49 -5.60
CA THR A 149 9.54 -17.01 -4.62
C THR A 149 10.66 -16.30 -5.36
N MET A 150 10.76 -15.00 -5.16
CA MET A 150 11.67 -14.12 -5.88
C MET A 150 12.80 -13.65 -4.97
N PRO A 151 14.07 -13.74 -5.40
CA PRO A 151 15.18 -13.12 -4.69
C PRO A 151 15.21 -11.61 -4.97
N ILE A 152 15.27 -10.80 -3.93
CA ILE A 152 15.45 -9.35 -4.02
C ILE A 152 16.71 -8.92 -3.26
N GLN A 153 17.30 -7.81 -3.67
CA GLN A 153 18.39 -7.18 -2.93
C GLN A 153 17.82 -6.08 -2.04
N VAL A 154 18.01 -6.22 -0.72
CA VAL A 154 17.69 -5.16 0.24
C VAL A 154 18.98 -4.54 0.77
N PRO A 155 19.00 -3.22 1.04
CA PRO A 155 20.14 -2.57 1.70
C PRO A 155 20.49 -3.30 3.00
N ASP A 156 21.78 -3.34 3.34
CA ASP A 156 22.16 -3.77 4.69
C ASP A 156 21.75 -2.66 5.67
N GLU A 157 20.73 -2.92 6.48
CA GLU A 157 20.43 -2.11 7.66
C GLU A 157 21.57 -2.36 8.66
N GLY A 158 22.53 -1.43 8.70
CA GLY A 158 23.72 -1.50 9.56
C GLY A 158 23.44 -1.38 11.05
#